data_AF-A0A0U5IF98-F1
#
_entry.id   AF-A0A0U5IF98-F1
#
_cell.length_a   1.000
_cell.length_b   1.000
_cell.length_c   1.000
_cell.angle_alpha   90.00
_cell.angle_beta   90.00
_cell.angle_gamma   90.00
#
_symmetry.space_group_name_H-M   'P 1'
#
loop_
_entity.id
_entity.type
_entity.pdbx_description
1 polymer ?
#
loop_
_entity_poly.entity_id
_entity_poly.type
_entity_poly.pdbx_seq_one_letter_code
_entity_poly.pdbx_strand_id
1 'polypeptide(L)'
;MKANEYRRGYHDGLREAITWLHARAREMNDPHAKRILNTAAFHLGAEVADERRRFPIAEASVDADTSGQCTPGGPVEPPSHR
;
A
#
# COMPACT_ATOMS: atom_id res chain seq x y z
N MET A 1 0.81 -17.51 15.54
CA MET A 1 0.58 -16.43 14.56
C MET A 1 1.79 -16.31 13.66
N LYS A 2 1.60 -16.32 12.34
CA LYS A 2 2.71 -16.34 11.37
C LYS A 2 3.37 -14.96 11.38
N ALA A 3 4.68 -14.87 11.64
CA ALA A 3 5.41 -13.60 11.79
C ALA A 3 5.17 -12.55 10.68
N ASN A 4 4.73 -12.99 9.48
CA ASN A 4 4.35 -12.11 8.37
C ASN A 4 3.08 -11.28 8.66
N GLU A 5 2.08 -11.85 9.31
CA GLU A 5 0.82 -11.16 9.65
C GLU A 5 1.05 -10.07 10.70
N TYR A 6 1.89 -10.36 11.69
CA TYR A 6 2.31 -9.36 12.69
C TYR A 6 3.03 -8.18 12.04
N ARG A 7 3.96 -8.44 11.11
CA ARG A 7 4.67 -7.37 10.38
C ARG A 7 3.73 -6.54 9.52
N ARG A 8 2.77 -7.16 8.84
CA ARG A 8 1.74 -6.44 8.07
C ARG A 8 0.93 -5.52 8.99
N GLY A 9 0.40 -6.04 10.10
CA GLY A 9 -0.34 -5.24 11.08
C GLY A 9 0.49 -4.11 11.69
N TYR A 10 1.78 -4.35 11.95
CA TYR A 10 2.70 -3.32 12.42
C TYR A 10 2.90 -2.19 11.40
N HIS A 11 3.10 -2.53 10.12
CA HIS A 11 3.21 -1.53 9.04
C HIS A 11 1.93 -0.74 8.83
N ASP A 12 0.78 -1.40 8.87
CA ASP A 12 -0.52 -0.76 8.70
C ASP A 12 -0.81 0.17 9.90
N GLY A 13 -0.51 -0.27 11.13
CA GLY A 13 -0.62 0.57 12.32
C GLY A 13 0.28 1.82 12.27
N LEU A 14 1.50 1.70 11.75
CA LEU A 14 2.39 2.84 11.58
C LEU A 14 1.90 3.83 10.52
N ARG A 15 1.32 3.33 9.41
CA ARG A 15 0.69 4.20 8.41
C ARG A 15 -0.47 4.99 8.99
N GLU A 16 -1.32 4.34 9.77
CA GLU A 16 -2.44 5.01 10.45
C GLU A 16 -1.94 6.05 11.46
N ALA A 17 -0.91 5.72 12.25
CA ALA A 17 -0.31 6.65 13.20
C ALA A 17 0.29 7.90 12.51
N ILE A 18 1.03 7.72 11.42
CA ILE A 18 1.58 8.82 10.61
C ILE A 18 0.46 9.69 10.04
N THR A 19 -0.58 9.06 9.51
CA THR A 19 -1.76 9.76 8.95
C THR A 19 -2.45 10.59 10.02
N TRP A 20 -2.67 10.01 11.20
CA TRP A 20 -3.27 10.69 12.35
C TRP A 20 -2.42 11.88 12.82
N LEU A 21 -1.09 11.75 12.89
CA LEU A 21 -0.20 12.85 13.28
C LEU A 21 -0.29 14.04 12.32
N HIS A 22 -0.30 13.78 11.01
CA HIS A 22 -0.47 14.84 10.02
C HIS A 22 -1.85 15.49 10.06
N ALA A 23 -2.92 14.70 10.24
CA ALA A 23 -4.27 15.22 10.42
C ALA A 23 -4.35 16.11 11.66
N ARG A 24 -3.80 15.64 12.78
CA ARG A 24 -3.77 16.39 14.03
C ARG A 24 -2.97 17.69 13.88
N ALA A 25 -1.83 17.67 13.19
CA ALA A 25 -1.05 18.86 12.90
C ALA A 25 -1.85 19.88 12.07
N ARG A 26 -2.68 19.45 11.11
CA ARG A 26 -3.52 20.38 10.34
C ARG A 26 -4.54 21.12 11.20
N GLU A 27 -5.08 20.46 12.22
CA GLU A 27 -6.06 21.05 13.15
C GLU A 27 -5.43 22.01 14.17
N MET A 28 -4.12 21.94 14.40
CA MET A 28 -3.47 22.84 15.36
C MET A 28 -3.47 24.28 14.84
N ASN A 29 -3.54 25.25 15.76
CA ASN A 29 -3.34 26.66 15.41
C ASN A 29 -1.86 27.07 15.56
N ASP A 30 -1.13 26.45 16.49
CA ASP A 30 0.24 26.79 16.82
C ASP A 30 1.27 26.25 15.80
N PRO A 31 2.06 27.10 15.11
CA PRO A 31 3.04 26.66 14.12
C PRO A 31 4.18 25.81 14.69
N HIS A 32 4.52 25.96 15.96
CA HIS A 32 5.58 25.18 16.59
C HIS A 32 5.12 23.74 16.83
N ALA A 33 3.92 23.55 17.36
CA ALA A 33 3.32 22.24 17.59
C ALA A 33 3.05 21.49 16.27
N LYS A 34 2.65 22.19 15.20
CA LYS A 34 2.58 21.60 13.85
C LYS A 34 3.90 20.99 13.43
N ARG A 35 5.00 21.73 13.65
CA ARG A 35 6.35 21.28 13.30
C ARG A 35 6.72 20.02 14.09
N ILE A 36 6.43 19.98 15.38
CA ILE A 36 6.71 18.82 16.23
C ILE A 36 5.98 17.59 15.70
N LEU A 37 4.67 17.68 15.46
CA LEU A 37 3.89 16.53 14.99
C LEU A 37 4.32 16.06 13.60
N ASN A 38 4.58 16.99 12.68
CA ASN A 38 5.08 16.62 11.35
C ASN A 38 6.49 16.00 11.41
N THR A 39 7.34 16.47 12.33
CA THR A 39 8.68 15.89 12.52
C THR A 39 8.58 14.48 13.11
N ALA A 40 7.70 14.27 14.10
CA ALA A 40 7.44 12.93 14.64
C ALA A 40 6.92 11.97 13.56
N ALA A 41 5.97 12.42 12.73
CA ALA A 41 5.45 11.65 11.61
C ALA A 41 6.56 11.29 10.58
N PHE A 42 7.46 12.22 10.31
CA PHE A 42 8.61 11.99 9.44
C PHE A 42 9.58 10.93 10.01
N HIS A 43 9.93 11.01 11.29
CA HIS A 43 10.81 10.02 11.93
C HIS A 43 10.19 8.62 11.93
N LEU A 44 8.89 8.50 12.25
CA LEU A 44 8.16 7.24 12.13
C LEU A 44 8.21 6.67 10.70
N GLY A 45 8.06 7.52 9.69
CA GLY A 45 8.18 7.11 8.29
C GLY A 45 9.60 6.63 7.92
N ALA A 46 10.64 7.26 8.47
CA ALA A 46 12.03 6.86 8.26
C ALA A 46 12.34 5.50 8.91
N GLU A 47 11.87 5.27 10.13
CA GLU A 47 12.01 3.98 10.83
C GLU A 47 11.32 2.85 10.05
N VAL A 48 10.12 3.09 9.52
CA VAL A 48 9.41 2.12 8.65
C VAL A 48 10.22 1.79 7.40
N ALA A 49 10.81 2.81 6.76
CA ALA A 49 11.60 2.61 5.55
C ALA A 49 12.87 1.79 5.83
N ASP A 50 13.53 2.03 6.96
CA ASP A 50 14.70 1.26 7.38
C ASP A 50 14.33 -0.19 7.71
N GLU A 51 13.24 -0.41 8.46
CA GLU A 51 12.73 -1.74 8.80
C GLU A 51 12.37 -2.56 7.55
N ARG A 52 11.70 -1.95 6.55
CA ARG A 52 11.40 -2.60 5.26
C ARG A 52 12.65 -2.96 4.48
N ARG A 53 13.69 -2.14 4.55
CA ARG A 53 14.98 -2.41 3.90
C ARG A 53 15.72 -3.55 4.58
N ARG A 54 15.65 -3.62 5.92
CA ARG A 54 16.31 -4.65 6.73
C ARG A 54 15.61 -6.00 6.65
N PHE A 55 14.28 -5.99 6.60
CA PHE A 55 13.46 -7.18 6.53
C PHE A 55 12.40 -7.03 5.42
N PRO A 56 12.76 -7.32 4.17
CA PRO A 56 11.79 -7.31 3.09
C PRO A 56 10.67 -8.30 3.43
N ILE A 57 9.46 -7.78 3.60
CA ILE A 57 8.25 -8.60 3.52
C ILE A 57 8.24 -9.13 2.10
N ALA A 58 8.44 -10.45 1.93
CA ALA A 58 8.10 -11.11 0.69
C ALA A 58 6.62 -10.79 0.44
N GLU A 59 6.40 -9.80 -0.42
CA GLU A 59 5.16 -9.61 -1.12
C GLU A 59 4.77 -10.99 -1.60
N ALA A 60 3.73 -11.55 -0.98
CA ALA A 60 3.14 -12.79 -1.45
C ALA A 60 2.92 -12.53 -2.92
N SER A 61 3.63 -13.27 -3.77
CA SER A 61 3.45 -13.29 -5.21
C SER A 61 1.95 -13.26 -5.41
N VAL A 62 1.42 -12.11 -5.78
CA VAL A 62 0.13 -12.07 -6.43
C VAL A 62 0.51 -12.72 -7.74
N ASP A 63 0.41 -14.05 -7.76
CA ASP A 63 0.46 -14.80 -8.99
C ASP A 63 -0.56 -14.10 -9.86
N ALA A 64 -0.04 -13.33 -10.80
CA ALA A 64 -0.77 -12.86 -11.93
C ALA A 64 -1.14 -14.14 -12.68
N ASP A 65 -2.20 -14.81 -12.24
CA ASP A 65 -2.97 -15.69 -13.09
C ASP A 65 -3.59 -14.80 -14.16
N THR A 66 -2.74 -14.46 -15.11
CA THR A 66 -3.07 -13.95 -16.42
C THR A 66 -3.64 -15.12 -17.19
N SER A 67 -4.81 -15.61 -16.75
CA SER A 67 -5.56 -16.67 -17.42
C SER A 67 -7.04 -16.32 -17.46
N GLY A 68 -7.34 -15.05 -17.75
CA GLY A 68 -8.61 -14.62 -18.27
C GLY A 68 -8.37 -14.00 -19.65
N GLN A 69 -8.13 -14.84 -20.66
CA GLN A 69 -8.15 -14.40 -22.05
C GLN A 69 -9.52 -13.77 -22.35
N CYS A 70 -9.60 -12.45 -22.33
CA CYS A 70 -10.59 -11.73 -23.11
C CYS A 70 -10.24 -11.95 -24.59
N THR A 71 -10.97 -12.83 -25.26
CA THR A 71 -11.03 -12.85 -26.73
C THR A 71 -12.07 -11.83 -27.19
N PRO A 72 -11.69 -10.73 -27.87
CA PRO A 72 -12.65 -9.91 -28.58
C PRO A 72 -12.81 -10.46 -30.00
N GLY A 73 -14.04 -10.77 -30.39
CA GLY A 73 -14.42 -10.94 -31.79
C GLY A 73 -14.42 -12.40 -32.28
N GLY A 74 -15.60 -13.02 -32.26
CA GLY A 74 -15.85 -14.14 -33.15
C GLY A 74 -15.88 -13.67 -34.61
N PRO A 75 -15.33 -14.42 -35.57
CA PRO A 75 -15.65 -14.24 -36.97
C PRO A 75 -17.02 -14.87 -37.24
N VAL A 76 -17.98 -14.05 -37.66
CA VAL A 76 -19.23 -14.51 -38.27
C VAL A 76 -18.91 -14.92 -39.72
N GLU A 77 -18.84 -16.22 -39.99
CA GLU A 77 -18.84 -16.75 -41.35
C GLU A 77 -20.30 -16.93 -41.83
N PRO A 78 -20.72 -16.30 -42.94
CA PRO A 78 -21.99 -16.63 -43.58
C PRO A 78 -21.85 -17.89 -44.46
N PRO A 79 -22.88 -18.74 -44.56
CA PRO A 79 -22.83 -19.91 -45.42
C PRO A 79 -22.91 -19.47 -46.90
N SER A 80 -21.83 -19.70 -47.65
CA SER A 80 -21.88 -19.65 -49.11
C SER A 80 -22.45 -20.95 -49.66
N HIS A 81 -23.63 -20.83 -50.27
CA HIS A 81 -24.19 -21.83 -51.16
C HIS A 81 -23.26 -22.08 -52.36
N ARG A 82 -22.83 -23.32 -52.55
CA ARG A 82 -22.70 -23.92 -53.88
C ARG A 82 -22.74 -25.44 -53.83
#